data_AF-A0A962NXE7-F1
#
_entry.id   AF-A0A962NXE7-F1
#
_cell.length_a   1.000
_cell.length_b   1.000
_cell.length_c   1.000
_cell.angle_alpha   90.00
_cell.angle_beta   90.00
_cell.angle_gamma   90.00
#
_symmetry.space_group_name_H-M   'P 1'
#
loop_
_entity.id
_entity.type
_entity.pdbx_description
1 polymer ?
#
loop_
_entity_poly.entity_id
_entity_poly.type
_entity_poly.pdbx_seq_one_letter_code
_entity_poly.pdbx_strand_id
1 'polypeptide(L)'
;MANRNEIYIWDSQYKALPKDYQQAVEMAEKYATASDEPSDRLKRFAKEMAKYADAHQDELEEEVFDFLDSIIYAVNEQATIALVLDLPDDDWEQALQLTVEYATSRGLIVVAPELILAFMPHGKILPPEQKQVWQALCAGEHEDDEYVEDDTPNTVEVPQVEDKNLPKTLKQYHKWANNVFDMELSVFGFKRIEKPEWIGENGTDSVFMREVEIGQQYIEFSYVGRNPYFGQNIYFRMVSNLGEEIYRLFPFSQSEVFTVFGTALNNIYDFTNCKVYKTSMSDVKREVKIIKANIISIFDGATTLKELDELMNGNTNPTFKRTHDKHYAPHRLIVARLADNPQFEQLAIELRTFARDAGNNNKPMREQWDNFVKYLREDINPQTYRQKMAELKRQEQQAEAIRINALQAQFNPQTPEELMNLASQWHDPKTHLIWQRCCIGQQWRNGEVIGNSQKLSWKEVLKLLEELKHTGWRLPSLDELKTLRFTKRIGYITKNGFDYFELTQTNFYQWIVRLDEPLIVGVTNVDNPTIYDAPRVQDIKNDPNLKGYVRLVKSVS
;
A
#
# COMPACT_ATOMS: atom_id res chain seq x y z
N MET A 1 -29.55 9.13 -15.89
CA MET A 1 -28.98 8.86 -17.22
C MET A 1 -27.48 9.06 -17.06
N ALA A 2 -26.66 8.13 -17.54
CA ALA A 2 -25.21 8.20 -17.35
C ALA A 2 -24.69 9.52 -17.94
N ASN A 3 -24.03 10.35 -17.13
CA ASN A 3 -23.24 11.47 -17.64
C ASN A 3 -22.23 10.88 -18.62
N ARG A 4 -22.37 11.23 -19.90
CA ARG A 4 -21.46 10.79 -20.95
C ARG A 4 -20.61 11.99 -21.30
N ASN A 5 -19.40 12.06 -20.74
CA ASN A 5 -18.39 13.05 -21.13
C ASN A 5 -17.80 12.70 -22.52
N GLU A 6 -18.67 12.37 -23.49
CA GLU A 6 -18.31 11.93 -24.83
C GLU A 6 -17.91 13.14 -25.69
N ILE A 7 -16.81 13.01 -26.42
CA ILE A 7 -16.40 13.94 -27.47
C ILE A 7 -16.34 13.25 -28.83
N TYR A 8 -16.62 14.02 -29.86
CA TYR A 8 -16.72 13.55 -31.24
C TYR A 8 -15.66 14.24 -32.09
N ILE A 9 -14.83 13.47 -32.79
CA ILE A 9 -13.73 14.00 -33.60
C ILE A 9 -13.82 13.47 -35.02
N TRP A 10 -13.86 14.34 -36.03
CA TRP A 10 -13.83 13.91 -37.43
C TRP A 10 -13.05 14.87 -38.34
N ASP A 11 -12.67 14.36 -39.52
CA ASP A 11 -11.94 15.16 -40.50
C ASP A 11 -12.89 16.06 -41.31
N SER A 12 -12.55 17.35 -41.39
CA SER A 12 -13.28 18.34 -42.18
C SER A 12 -13.35 18.00 -43.68
N GLN A 13 -12.51 17.08 -44.18
CA GLN A 13 -12.53 16.67 -45.58
C GLN A 13 -13.79 15.89 -46.00
N TYR A 14 -14.52 15.28 -45.05
CA TYR A 14 -15.63 14.41 -45.40
C TYR A 14 -16.87 15.16 -45.92
N LYS A 15 -17.09 16.46 -45.59
CA LYS A 15 -18.20 17.32 -46.08
C LYS A 15 -18.00 18.82 -45.75
N ALA A 16 -19.01 19.64 -46.05
CA ALA A 16 -19.07 21.06 -45.67
C ALA A 16 -18.98 21.25 -44.14
N LEU A 17 -18.31 22.31 -43.71
CA LEU A 17 -18.18 22.68 -42.31
C LEU A 17 -19.55 23.04 -41.70
N PRO A 18 -19.84 22.64 -40.44
CA PRO A 18 -21.03 23.12 -39.74
C PRO A 18 -21.00 24.65 -39.63
N LYS A 19 -22.17 25.26 -39.84
CA LYS A 19 -22.38 26.72 -39.81
C LYS A 19 -22.59 27.25 -38.40
N ASP A 20 -23.18 26.41 -37.55
CA ASP A 20 -23.52 26.69 -36.16
C ASP A 20 -23.34 25.41 -35.31
N TYR A 21 -23.47 25.57 -34.00
CA TYR A 21 -23.28 24.49 -33.04
C TYR A 21 -24.30 23.36 -33.22
N GLN A 22 -25.57 23.69 -33.47
CA GLN A 22 -26.61 22.67 -33.65
C GLN A 22 -26.29 21.76 -34.85
N GLN A 23 -25.87 22.36 -35.96
CA GLN A 23 -25.42 21.59 -37.11
C GLN A 23 -24.18 20.73 -36.81
N ALA A 24 -23.28 21.20 -35.93
CA ALA A 24 -22.11 20.42 -35.54
C ALA A 24 -22.50 19.16 -34.74
N VAL A 25 -23.46 19.26 -33.83
CA VAL A 25 -23.99 18.11 -33.05
C VAL A 25 -24.72 17.12 -33.94
N GLU A 26 -25.62 17.59 -34.81
CA GLU A 26 -26.34 16.73 -35.77
C GLU A 26 -25.37 15.97 -36.69
N MET A 27 -24.28 16.62 -37.09
CA MET A 27 -23.21 15.99 -37.86
C MET A 27 -22.43 14.97 -37.04
N ALA A 28 -22.09 15.29 -35.78
CA ALA A 28 -21.37 14.39 -34.88
C ALA A 28 -22.12 13.06 -34.66
N GLU A 29 -23.40 13.12 -34.31
CA GLU A 29 -24.24 11.94 -34.09
C GLU A 29 -24.39 11.08 -35.36
N LYS A 30 -24.58 11.75 -36.50
CA LYS A 30 -24.66 11.06 -37.79
C LYS A 30 -23.35 10.38 -38.17
N TYR A 31 -22.21 11.02 -37.90
CA TYR A 31 -20.90 10.50 -38.27
C TYR A 31 -20.38 9.45 -37.30
N ALA A 32 -20.86 9.44 -36.06
CA ALA A 32 -20.61 8.37 -35.10
C ALA A 32 -21.27 7.05 -35.50
N THR A 33 -22.22 7.05 -36.45
CA THR A 33 -22.93 5.85 -36.93
C THR A 33 -22.67 5.51 -38.40
N ALA A 34 -22.13 6.43 -39.18
CA ALA A 34 -21.82 6.23 -40.60
C ALA A 34 -20.47 5.54 -40.76
N SER A 35 -20.45 4.41 -41.47
CA SER A 35 -19.23 3.60 -41.63
C SER A 35 -18.29 4.14 -42.72
N ASP A 36 -17.02 4.31 -42.37
CA ASP A 36 -15.92 4.65 -43.28
C ASP A 36 -14.56 4.36 -42.61
N GLU A 37 -13.47 4.33 -43.38
CA GLU A 37 -12.14 4.19 -42.80
C GLU A 37 -11.66 5.50 -42.16
N PRO A 38 -10.91 5.45 -41.04
CA PRO A 38 -10.33 6.64 -40.42
C PRO A 38 -9.38 7.36 -41.37
N SER A 39 -9.56 8.68 -41.49
CA SER A 39 -8.72 9.54 -42.33
C SER A 39 -7.25 9.52 -41.92
N ASP A 40 -6.37 9.81 -42.87
CA ASP A 40 -4.95 9.99 -42.60
C ASP A 40 -4.65 11.12 -41.59
N ARG A 41 -5.49 12.16 -41.53
CA ARG A 41 -5.33 13.25 -40.54
C ARG A 41 -5.67 12.76 -39.14
N LEU A 42 -6.74 11.99 -38.99
CA LEU A 42 -7.13 11.40 -37.71
C LEU A 42 -6.09 10.38 -37.23
N LYS A 43 -5.57 9.52 -38.12
CA LYS A 43 -4.45 8.60 -37.82
C LYS A 43 -3.17 9.33 -37.41
N ARG A 44 -2.85 10.46 -38.04
CA ARG A 44 -1.68 11.29 -37.65
C ARG A 44 -1.88 11.97 -36.30
N PHE A 45 -3.06 12.54 -36.07
CA PHE A 45 -3.44 13.13 -34.78
C PHE A 45 -3.25 12.11 -33.65
N ALA A 46 -3.82 10.90 -33.80
CA ALA A 46 -3.72 9.87 -32.78
C ALA A 46 -2.28 9.44 -32.44
N LYS A 47 -1.42 9.32 -33.47
CA LYS A 47 0.02 9.05 -33.28
C LYS A 47 0.75 10.17 -32.53
N GLU A 48 0.33 11.41 -32.74
CA GLU A 48 0.93 12.56 -32.06
C GLU A 48 0.49 12.67 -30.62
N MET A 49 -0.76 12.33 -30.31
CA MET A 49 -1.25 12.25 -28.93
C MET A 49 -0.48 11.20 -28.13
N ALA A 50 -0.35 9.98 -28.66
CA ALA A 50 0.44 8.92 -28.01
C ALA A 50 1.92 9.34 -27.83
N LYS A 51 2.51 9.98 -28.84
CA LYS A 51 3.89 10.51 -28.73
C LYS A 51 4.02 11.63 -27.70
N TYR A 52 3.02 12.51 -27.59
CA TYR A 52 3.00 13.58 -26.60
C TYR A 52 2.90 12.99 -25.19
N ALA A 53 1.99 12.03 -24.98
CA ALA A 53 1.82 11.31 -23.72
C ALA A 53 3.14 10.67 -23.27
N ASP A 54 3.80 9.90 -24.15
CA ASP A 54 5.10 9.26 -23.85
C ASP A 54 6.19 10.28 -23.48
N ALA A 55 6.27 11.39 -24.23
CA ALA A 55 7.25 12.45 -23.97
C ALA A 55 7.00 13.24 -22.67
N HIS A 56 5.77 13.25 -22.16
CA HIS A 56 5.35 14.02 -20.98
C HIS A 56 4.80 13.14 -19.86
N GLN A 57 5.17 11.86 -19.82
CA GLN A 57 4.69 10.88 -18.82
C GLN A 57 4.97 11.25 -17.34
N ASP A 58 5.88 12.21 -17.10
CA ASP A 58 6.19 12.74 -15.77
C ASP A 58 5.48 14.08 -15.47
N GLU A 59 4.82 14.66 -16.46
CA GLU A 59 4.14 15.96 -16.41
C GLU A 59 2.62 15.84 -16.55
N LEU A 60 2.12 14.67 -16.92
CA LEU A 60 0.70 14.35 -17.00
C LEU A 60 0.25 13.56 -15.77
N GLU A 61 -1.00 13.75 -15.37
CA GLU A 61 -1.68 12.82 -14.46
C GLU A 61 -1.97 11.50 -15.17
N GLU A 62 -2.09 10.41 -14.41
CA GLU A 62 -2.19 9.04 -14.95
C GLU A 62 -3.40 8.89 -15.89
N GLU A 63 -4.56 9.41 -15.50
CA GLU A 63 -5.79 9.33 -16.30
C GLU A 63 -5.68 10.13 -17.62
N VAL A 64 -5.01 11.28 -17.59
CA VAL A 64 -4.77 12.08 -18.79
C VAL A 64 -3.78 11.35 -19.70
N PHE A 65 -2.70 10.78 -19.14
CA PHE A 65 -1.75 9.99 -19.91
C PHE A 65 -2.45 8.81 -20.61
N ASP A 66 -3.21 8.01 -19.87
CA ASP A 66 -3.92 6.84 -20.38
C ASP A 66 -4.95 7.25 -21.45
N PHE A 67 -5.70 8.32 -21.21
CA PHE A 67 -6.64 8.85 -22.20
C PHE A 67 -5.91 9.20 -23.51
N LEU A 68 -4.84 10.00 -23.46
CA LEU A 68 -4.13 10.44 -24.67
C LEU A 68 -3.43 9.28 -25.41
N ASP A 69 -2.88 8.30 -24.69
CA ASP A 69 -2.27 7.10 -25.28
C ASP A 69 -3.35 6.21 -25.94
N SER A 70 -4.53 6.09 -25.33
CA SER A 70 -5.63 5.26 -25.83
C SER A 70 -6.19 5.70 -27.18
N ILE A 71 -6.04 6.99 -27.55
CA ILE A 71 -6.58 7.55 -28.80
C ILE A 71 -6.06 6.78 -30.03
N ILE A 72 -4.81 6.30 -30.01
CA ILE A 72 -4.25 5.54 -31.13
C ILE A 72 -4.97 4.20 -31.35
N TYR A 73 -5.35 3.53 -30.27
CA TYR A 73 -6.12 2.30 -30.34
C TYR A 73 -7.55 2.57 -30.79
N ALA A 74 -8.18 3.60 -30.23
CA ALA A 74 -9.53 4.00 -30.59
C ALA A 74 -9.65 4.32 -32.09
N VAL A 75 -8.68 5.04 -32.66
CA VAL A 75 -8.64 5.32 -34.11
C VAL A 75 -8.37 4.08 -34.96
N ASN A 76 -7.60 3.10 -34.48
CA ASN A 76 -7.33 1.88 -35.25
C ASN A 76 -8.50 0.90 -35.27
N GLU A 77 -9.29 0.85 -34.19
CA GLU A 77 -10.48 -0.01 -34.06
C GLU A 77 -11.75 0.64 -34.65
N GLN A 78 -11.70 1.93 -34.94
CA GLN A 78 -12.84 2.69 -35.44
C GLN A 78 -13.26 2.28 -36.86
N ALA A 79 -14.57 2.07 -37.04
CA ALA A 79 -15.20 1.74 -38.33
C ALA A 79 -16.18 2.82 -38.83
N THR A 80 -16.14 4.02 -38.25
CA THR A 80 -17.08 5.13 -38.46
C THR A 80 -16.37 6.42 -38.87
N ILE A 81 -17.10 7.41 -39.39
CA ILE A 81 -16.54 8.70 -39.83
C ILE A 81 -16.04 9.55 -38.65
N ALA A 82 -16.76 9.56 -37.52
CA ALA A 82 -16.36 10.28 -36.32
C ALA A 82 -15.85 9.32 -35.24
N LEU A 83 -14.71 9.68 -34.66
CA LEU A 83 -14.14 9.07 -33.46
C LEU A 83 -14.96 9.53 -32.27
N VAL A 84 -15.42 8.59 -31.45
CA VAL A 84 -16.09 8.88 -30.19
C VAL A 84 -15.13 8.49 -29.08
N LEU A 85 -14.85 9.43 -28.18
CA LEU A 85 -14.00 9.21 -27.01
C LEU A 85 -14.75 9.66 -25.76
N ASP A 86 -14.64 8.89 -24.70
CA ASP A 86 -15.01 9.33 -23.36
C ASP A 86 -13.81 10.07 -22.76
N LEU A 87 -14.03 11.30 -22.31
CA LEU A 87 -13.03 12.00 -21.49
C LEU A 87 -12.85 11.25 -20.15
N PRO A 88 -11.66 11.33 -19.52
CA PRO A 88 -11.45 10.76 -18.20
C PRO A 88 -12.39 11.39 -17.17
N ASP A 89 -12.59 10.73 -16.04
CA ASP A 89 -13.43 11.27 -14.96
C ASP A 89 -12.70 12.43 -14.25
N ASP A 90 -11.39 12.28 -13.99
CA ASP A 90 -10.54 13.33 -13.43
C ASP A 90 -9.67 14.01 -14.51
N ASP A 91 -9.35 15.30 -14.30
CA ASP A 91 -8.52 16.15 -15.19
C ASP A 91 -8.97 16.16 -16.68
N TRP A 92 -10.27 15.96 -16.91
CA TRP A 92 -10.90 15.97 -18.23
C TRP A 92 -10.68 17.28 -18.97
N GLU A 93 -10.55 18.42 -18.27
CA GLU A 93 -10.28 19.72 -18.85
C GLU A 93 -8.94 19.74 -19.58
N GLN A 94 -7.89 19.19 -18.95
CA GLN A 94 -6.55 19.10 -19.55
C GLN A 94 -6.55 18.14 -20.74
N ALA A 95 -7.20 16.98 -20.59
CA ALA A 95 -7.37 16.00 -21.66
C ALA A 95 -8.09 16.60 -22.88
N LEU A 96 -9.18 17.34 -22.64
CA LEU A 96 -9.92 18.04 -23.68
C LEU A 96 -9.11 19.15 -24.33
N GLN A 97 -8.42 19.98 -23.54
CA GLN A 97 -7.60 21.08 -24.05
C GLN A 97 -6.51 20.58 -25.01
N LEU A 98 -5.76 19.56 -24.60
CA LEU A 98 -4.72 18.95 -25.44
C LEU A 98 -5.31 18.33 -26.70
N THR A 99 -6.44 17.63 -26.56
CA THR A 99 -7.17 17.04 -27.70
C THR A 99 -7.59 18.11 -28.71
N VAL A 100 -8.23 19.18 -28.25
CA VAL A 100 -8.71 20.28 -29.09
C VAL A 100 -7.56 20.98 -29.80
N GLU A 101 -6.49 21.30 -29.07
CA GLU A 101 -5.31 21.97 -29.62
C GLU A 101 -4.70 21.15 -30.77
N TYR A 102 -4.40 19.88 -30.52
CA TYR A 102 -3.78 19.02 -31.52
C TYR A 102 -4.72 18.69 -32.67
N ALA A 103 -5.99 18.38 -32.40
CA ALA A 103 -6.96 18.02 -33.44
C ALA A 103 -7.23 19.19 -34.39
N THR A 104 -7.52 20.38 -33.86
CA THR A 104 -7.88 21.54 -34.68
C THR A 104 -6.69 22.09 -35.46
N SER A 105 -5.45 21.95 -34.94
CA SER A 105 -4.22 22.26 -35.68
C SER A 105 -4.05 21.40 -36.94
N ARG A 106 -4.67 20.22 -36.97
CA ARG A 106 -4.67 19.28 -38.10
C ARG A 106 -5.90 19.35 -38.96
N GLY A 107 -6.75 20.35 -38.73
CA GLY A 107 -7.97 20.55 -39.51
C GLY A 107 -9.07 19.54 -39.22
N LEU A 108 -9.02 18.91 -38.04
CA LEU A 108 -10.12 18.12 -37.51
C LEU A 108 -11.15 19.03 -36.83
N ILE A 109 -12.36 18.53 -36.67
CA ILE A 109 -13.43 19.13 -35.88
C ILE A 109 -13.56 18.31 -34.59
N VAL A 110 -13.71 18.99 -33.45
CA VAL A 110 -14.01 18.35 -32.14
C VAL A 110 -15.34 18.90 -31.64
N VAL A 111 -16.27 18.05 -31.22
CA VAL A 111 -17.54 18.45 -30.59
C VAL A 111 -17.63 17.84 -29.22
N ALA A 112 -17.89 18.68 -28.21
CA ALA A 112 -18.13 18.31 -26.83
C ALA A 112 -19.55 18.72 -26.44
N PRO A 113 -20.56 17.83 -26.60
CA PRO A 113 -21.96 18.19 -26.45
C PRO A 113 -22.34 18.68 -25.05
N GLU A 114 -21.78 18.06 -24.01
CA GLU A 114 -22.04 18.41 -22.60
C GLU A 114 -21.59 19.84 -22.24
N LEU A 115 -20.55 20.34 -22.93
CA LEU A 115 -20.02 21.70 -22.72
C LEU A 115 -20.63 22.73 -23.69
N ILE A 116 -21.49 22.28 -24.60
CA ILE A 116 -22.04 23.13 -25.68
C ILE A 116 -20.91 23.78 -26.49
N LEU A 117 -19.89 22.99 -26.83
CA LEU A 117 -18.70 23.45 -27.56
C LEU A 117 -18.44 22.61 -28.82
N ALA A 118 -18.19 23.30 -29.93
CA ALA A 118 -17.63 22.72 -31.13
C ALA A 118 -16.42 23.53 -31.59
N PHE A 119 -15.31 22.83 -31.82
CA PHE A 119 -14.03 23.39 -32.21
C PHE A 119 -13.78 23.07 -33.68
N MET A 120 -13.73 24.13 -34.47
CA MET A 120 -13.50 24.07 -35.90
C MET A 120 -12.00 24.05 -36.23
N PRO A 121 -11.61 23.63 -37.45
CA PRO A 121 -10.25 23.78 -37.95
C PRO A 121 -9.68 25.17 -37.67
N HIS A 122 -8.43 25.21 -37.21
CA HIS A 122 -7.73 26.45 -36.82
C HIS A 122 -8.32 27.18 -35.59
N GLY A 123 -9.09 26.48 -34.75
CA GLY A 123 -9.44 26.96 -33.40
C GLY A 123 -10.63 27.91 -33.32
N LYS A 124 -11.48 27.99 -34.36
CA LYS A 124 -12.74 28.74 -34.27
C LYS A 124 -13.73 27.94 -33.40
N ILE A 125 -14.35 28.61 -32.42
CA ILE A 125 -15.31 28.01 -31.49
C ILE A 125 -16.74 28.30 -31.94
N LEU A 126 -17.62 27.30 -31.82
CA LEU A 126 -19.07 27.41 -31.97
C LEU A 126 -19.75 26.90 -30.69
N PRO A 127 -20.74 27.62 -30.16
CA PRO A 127 -21.17 28.95 -30.59
C PRO A 127 -20.15 30.03 -30.13
N PRO A 128 -19.97 31.15 -30.85
CA PRO A 128 -18.90 32.13 -30.55
C PRO A 128 -18.95 32.73 -29.14
N GLU A 129 -20.13 32.75 -28.52
CA GLU A 129 -20.38 33.26 -27.18
C GLU A 129 -19.64 32.44 -26.11
N GLN A 130 -19.40 31.15 -26.36
CA GLN A 130 -18.70 30.26 -25.43
C GLN A 130 -17.16 30.45 -25.44
N LYS A 131 -16.64 31.34 -26.28
CA LYS A 131 -15.19 31.58 -26.37
C LYS A 131 -14.59 32.04 -25.05
N GLN A 132 -15.28 32.91 -24.31
CA GLN A 132 -14.77 33.40 -23.01
C GLN A 132 -14.81 32.30 -21.95
N VAL A 133 -15.89 31.51 -21.91
CA VAL A 133 -16.03 30.37 -20.99
C VAL A 133 -14.93 29.33 -21.23
N TRP A 134 -14.65 29.01 -22.49
CA TRP A 134 -13.54 28.12 -22.85
C TRP A 134 -12.17 28.67 -22.42
N GLN A 135 -11.96 29.99 -22.57
CA GLN A 135 -10.71 30.63 -22.14
C GLN A 135 -10.53 30.61 -20.63
N ALA A 136 -11.60 30.83 -19.85
CA ALA A 136 -11.59 30.72 -18.39
C ALA A 136 -11.33 29.27 -17.93
N LEU A 137 -11.98 28.29 -18.56
CA LEU A 137 -11.76 26.86 -18.32
C LEU A 137 -10.28 26.48 -18.54
N CYS A 138 -9.70 26.89 -19.67
CA CYS A 138 -8.28 26.65 -19.98
C CYS A 138 -7.31 27.37 -19.02
N ALA A 139 -7.75 28.46 -18.38
CA ALA A 139 -6.97 29.20 -17.40
C ALA A 139 -7.06 28.61 -15.98
N GLY A 140 -7.93 27.62 -15.75
CA GLY A 140 -8.22 27.08 -14.43
C GLY A 140 -9.02 28.04 -13.54
N GLU A 141 -9.72 29.01 -14.14
CA GLU A 141 -10.63 29.89 -13.44
C GLU A 141 -11.97 29.16 -13.28
N HIS A 142 -12.18 28.53 -12.12
CA HIS A 142 -13.49 28.02 -11.75
C HIS A 142 -14.34 29.19 -11.20
N GLU A 143 -15.62 29.27 -11.57
CA GLU A 143 -16.58 30.01 -10.76
C GLU A 143 -16.65 29.27 -9.41
N ASP A 144 -15.96 29.81 -8.41
CA ASP A 144 -15.96 29.26 -7.06
C ASP A 144 -17.40 29.01 -6.61
N ASP A 145 -17.71 27.79 -6.20
CA ASP A 145 -18.85 27.52 -5.33
C ASP A 145 -18.66 28.39 -4.09
N GLU A 146 -19.43 29.48 -4.06
CA GLU A 146 -19.45 30.52 -3.04
C GLU A 146 -19.90 29.91 -1.71
N TYR A 147 -19.02 29.22 -1.00
CA TYR A 147 -19.16 29.02 0.44
C TYR A 147 -18.89 30.36 1.13
N VAL A 148 -19.94 31.17 1.21
CA VAL A 148 -20.00 32.32 2.11
C VAL A 148 -19.94 31.78 3.55
N GLU A 149 -18.79 31.92 4.20
CA GLU A 149 -18.74 31.94 5.67
C GLU A 149 -18.38 33.32 6.20
N ASP A 150 -19.14 33.64 7.23
CA ASP A 150 -19.37 34.90 7.92
C ASP A 150 -18.09 35.56 8.47
N ASP A 151 -18.18 36.88 8.60
CA ASP A 151 -17.19 37.84 9.06
C ASP A 151 -16.22 37.34 10.16
N THR A 152 -14.93 37.21 9.83
CA THR A 152 -13.84 37.57 10.75
C THR A 152 -12.66 38.21 10.00
N PRO A 153 -12.19 39.42 10.40
CA PRO A 153 -11.09 40.09 9.74
C PRO A 153 -9.76 39.54 10.28
N ASN A 154 -9.07 38.74 9.46
CA ASN A 154 -7.62 38.59 9.53
C ASN A 154 -7.09 38.14 8.17
N THR A 155 -7.14 39.04 7.19
CA THR A 155 -6.31 38.98 5.99
C THR A 155 -4.88 39.34 6.38
N VAL A 156 -4.11 38.34 6.79
CA VAL A 156 -2.65 38.43 6.64
C VAL A 156 -2.38 38.17 5.17
N GLU A 157 -2.06 39.22 4.41
CA GLU A 157 -1.51 39.08 3.06
C GLU A 157 -0.23 38.23 3.15
N VAL A 158 -0.34 36.96 2.75
CA VAL A 158 0.82 36.11 2.55
C VAL A 158 1.44 36.52 1.20
N PRO A 159 2.72 36.90 1.13
CA PRO A 159 3.34 37.30 -0.11
C PRO A 159 3.27 36.17 -1.13
N GLN A 160 2.70 36.46 -2.31
CA GLN A 160 2.73 35.60 -3.49
C GLN A 160 4.17 35.53 -4.01
N VAL A 161 5.00 34.67 -3.40
CA VAL A 161 6.25 34.25 -4.01
C VAL A 161 5.88 33.17 -5.02
N GLU A 162 5.92 33.50 -6.30
CA GLU A 162 5.84 32.50 -7.37
C GLU A 162 7.06 31.57 -7.27
N ASP A 163 6.93 30.49 -6.50
CA ASP A 163 7.88 29.39 -6.49
C ASP A 163 7.82 28.73 -7.89
N LYS A 164 8.72 29.13 -8.78
CA LYS A 164 8.75 28.70 -10.20
C LYS A 164 8.89 27.19 -10.43
N ASN A 165 9.13 26.42 -9.38
CA ASN A 165 9.35 24.97 -9.40
C ASN A 165 8.34 24.19 -8.54
N LEU A 166 7.14 24.75 -8.28
CA LEU A 166 6.11 23.99 -7.58
C LEU A 166 5.65 22.79 -8.42
N PRO A 167 5.35 21.66 -7.75
CA PRO A 167 4.75 20.50 -8.41
C PRO A 167 3.47 20.87 -9.16
N LYS A 168 3.31 20.33 -10.37
CA LYS A 168 2.09 20.46 -11.17
C LYS A 168 1.27 19.18 -11.24
N THR A 169 1.87 18.05 -10.88
CA THR A 169 1.19 16.75 -10.79
C THR A 169 1.44 16.10 -9.44
N LEU A 170 0.59 15.13 -9.08
CA LEU A 170 0.74 14.36 -7.86
C LEU A 170 2.08 13.61 -7.82
N LYS A 171 2.52 13.08 -8.96
CA LYS A 171 3.84 12.42 -9.12
C LYS A 171 5.00 13.37 -8.84
N GLN A 172 4.92 14.61 -9.34
CA GLN A 172 5.91 15.64 -9.04
C GLN A 172 5.88 16.04 -7.57
N TYR A 173 4.68 16.13 -6.97
CA TYR A 173 4.52 16.48 -5.57
C TYR A 173 5.12 15.42 -4.67
N HIS A 174 4.81 14.15 -4.93
CA HIS A 174 5.38 13.00 -4.26
C HIS A 174 6.90 13.04 -4.26
N LYS A 175 7.53 13.17 -5.44
CA LYS A 175 9.00 13.22 -5.58
C LYS A 175 9.60 14.40 -4.82
N TRP A 176 8.97 15.56 -4.92
CA TRP A 176 9.46 16.78 -4.28
C TRP A 176 9.33 16.71 -2.75
N ALA A 177 8.16 16.36 -2.22
CA ALA A 177 7.89 16.22 -0.78
C ALA A 177 8.81 15.16 -0.15
N ASN A 178 9.03 14.05 -0.85
CA ASN A 178 9.95 13.00 -0.42
C ASN A 178 11.38 13.49 -0.21
N ASN A 179 11.90 14.35 -1.07
CA ASN A 179 13.24 14.92 -0.89
C ASN A 179 13.32 15.79 0.37
N VAL A 180 12.24 16.51 0.68
CA VAL A 180 12.14 17.30 1.92
C VAL A 180 12.09 16.37 3.13
N PHE A 181 11.25 15.34 3.11
CA PHE A 181 11.15 14.39 4.22
C PHE A 181 12.42 13.58 4.44
N ASP A 182 13.14 13.17 3.39
CA ASP A 182 14.47 12.54 3.53
C ASP A 182 15.41 13.42 4.33
N MET A 183 15.55 14.68 3.92
CA MET A 183 16.45 15.61 4.57
C MET A 183 16.03 15.85 6.02
N GLU A 184 14.75 16.16 6.27
CA GLU A 184 14.26 16.58 7.58
C GLU A 184 14.12 15.42 8.58
N LEU A 185 13.73 14.22 8.13
CA LEU A 185 13.56 13.04 9.00
C LEU A 185 14.89 12.33 9.27
N SER A 186 15.88 12.44 8.37
CA SER A 186 17.20 11.82 8.57
C SER A 186 17.91 12.32 9.83
N VAL A 187 17.66 13.57 10.24
CA VAL A 187 18.19 14.16 11.48
C VAL A 187 17.72 13.39 12.73
N PHE A 188 16.59 12.68 12.65
CA PHE A 188 16.05 11.86 13.74
C PHE A 188 16.32 10.36 13.56
N GLY A 189 17.22 10.00 12.64
CA GLY A 189 17.63 8.62 12.37
C GLY A 189 16.70 7.85 11.44
N PHE A 190 15.66 8.47 10.89
CA PHE A 190 14.80 7.83 9.90
C PHE A 190 15.49 7.74 8.55
N LYS A 191 15.33 6.58 7.91
CA LYS A 191 15.76 6.35 6.54
C LYS A 191 14.55 5.93 5.72
N ARG A 192 14.45 6.45 4.50
CA ARG A 192 13.49 5.91 3.55
C ARG A 192 13.86 4.48 3.20
N ILE A 193 12.90 3.59 3.25
CA ILE A 193 13.07 2.18 2.94
C ILE A 193 12.12 1.78 1.82
N GLU A 194 12.42 0.65 1.17
CA GLU A 194 11.40 -0.03 0.39
C GLU A 194 10.23 -0.42 1.29
N LYS A 195 9.01 -0.25 0.78
CA LYS A 195 7.77 -0.53 1.50
C LYS A 195 7.78 -1.99 2.00
N PRO A 196 7.73 -2.22 3.33
CA PRO A 196 7.63 -3.56 3.88
C PRO A 196 6.37 -4.28 3.40
N GLU A 197 6.48 -5.59 3.19
CA GLU A 197 5.40 -6.42 2.62
C GLU A 197 4.10 -6.40 3.45
N TRP A 198 4.22 -6.29 4.76
CA TRP A 198 3.09 -6.24 5.69
C TRP A 198 2.36 -4.87 5.68
N ILE A 199 2.94 -3.85 5.02
CA ILE A 199 2.24 -2.59 4.73
C ILE A 199 1.49 -2.80 3.41
N GLY A 200 0.17 -2.89 3.50
CA GLY A 200 -0.70 -3.22 2.37
C GLY A 200 -0.46 -2.36 1.13
N GLU A 201 -0.69 -2.92 -0.06
CA GLU A 201 -0.35 -2.27 -1.34
C GLU A 201 -1.10 -0.94 -1.55
N ASN A 202 -2.31 -0.80 -1.02
CA ASN A 202 -3.16 0.35 -1.27
C ASN A 202 -2.79 1.55 -0.38
N GLY A 203 -2.52 2.69 -1.01
CA GLY A 203 -2.54 4.01 -0.38
C GLY A 203 -1.27 4.46 0.34
N THR A 204 -0.24 3.63 0.52
CA THR A 204 1.06 4.10 1.07
C THR A 204 2.10 4.20 -0.03
N ASP A 205 2.59 5.41 -0.27
CA ASP A 205 3.54 5.75 -1.33
C ASP A 205 4.98 5.82 -0.85
N SER A 206 5.21 6.13 0.43
CA SER A 206 6.57 6.25 0.99
C SER A 206 6.63 5.86 2.45
N VAL A 207 7.70 5.14 2.80
CA VAL A 207 7.91 4.58 4.14
C VAL A 207 9.28 4.96 4.66
N PHE A 208 9.30 5.52 5.87
CA PHE A 208 10.49 5.89 6.61
C PHE A 208 10.58 5.05 7.87
N MET A 209 11.76 4.51 8.16
CA MET A 209 11.97 3.64 9.32
C MET A 209 13.21 4.07 10.10
N ARG A 210 13.12 3.99 11.43
CA ARG A 210 14.28 4.00 12.33
C ARG A 210 14.22 2.85 13.33
N GLU A 211 15.39 2.37 13.74
CA GLU A 211 15.55 1.34 14.76
C GLU A 211 15.79 1.98 16.13
N VAL A 212 15.23 1.37 17.18
CA VAL A 212 15.40 1.74 18.60
C VAL A 212 15.61 0.47 19.43
N GLU A 213 15.99 0.60 20.72
CA GLU A 213 16.32 -0.56 21.58
C GLU A 213 15.24 -1.64 21.56
N ILE A 214 13.98 -1.22 21.63
CA ILE A 214 12.84 -2.11 21.77
C ILE A 214 12.06 -2.31 20.46
N GLY A 215 12.58 -1.94 19.29
CA GLY A 215 11.90 -2.22 18.02
C GLY A 215 12.18 -1.23 16.90
N GLN A 216 11.20 -1.09 16.02
CA GLN A 216 11.27 -0.29 14.80
C GLN A 216 10.08 0.68 14.75
N GLN A 217 10.35 1.90 14.32
CA GLN A 217 9.36 2.98 14.24
C GLN A 217 9.22 3.41 12.79
N TYR A 218 7.98 3.54 12.32
CA TYR A 218 7.63 3.76 10.92
C TYR A 218 6.79 5.02 10.75
N ILE A 219 7.12 5.82 9.75
CA ILE A 219 6.27 6.90 9.23
C ILE A 219 5.93 6.56 7.78
N GLU A 220 4.64 6.53 7.48
CA GLU A 220 4.06 6.17 6.21
C GLU A 220 3.34 7.39 5.63
N PHE A 221 3.60 7.68 4.36
CA PHE A 221 3.00 8.80 3.63
C PHE A 221 2.15 8.27 2.48
N SER A 222 0.95 8.85 2.35
CA SER A 222 0.01 8.70 1.25
C SER A 222 -0.22 10.07 0.64
N TYR A 223 0.21 10.31 -0.59
CA TYR A 223 0.06 11.60 -1.26
C TYR A 223 -1.28 11.67 -1.97
N VAL A 224 -1.95 12.80 -1.84
CA VAL A 224 -3.28 13.04 -2.41
C VAL A 224 -3.39 14.46 -2.93
N GLY A 225 -4.44 14.69 -3.73
CA GLY A 225 -4.78 16.01 -4.25
C GLY A 225 -4.28 16.25 -5.67
N ARG A 226 -4.56 17.44 -6.17
CA ARG A 226 -4.34 17.86 -7.56
C ARG A 226 -3.85 19.29 -7.58
N ASN A 227 -3.13 19.71 -8.61
CA ASN A 227 -2.68 21.10 -8.70
C ASN A 227 -3.89 22.07 -8.67
N PRO A 228 -3.86 23.15 -7.86
CA PRO A 228 -2.76 23.62 -7.00
C PRO A 228 -2.79 23.13 -5.55
N TYR A 229 -3.64 22.17 -5.20
CA TYR A 229 -3.89 21.65 -3.86
C TYR A 229 -3.44 20.20 -3.70
N PHE A 230 -2.19 20.02 -3.28
CA PHE A 230 -1.64 18.73 -2.85
C PHE A 230 -1.57 18.62 -1.33
N GLY A 231 -1.64 17.39 -0.85
CA GLY A 231 -1.46 17.06 0.56
C GLY A 231 -1.06 15.60 0.74
N GLN A 232 -1.08 15.15 1.99
CA GLN A 232 -0.77 13.77 2.31
C GLN A 232 -1.44 13.30 3.60
N ASN A 233 -1.84 12.03 3.61
CA ASN A 233 -2.17 11.34 4.84
C ASN A 233 -0.90 10.77 5.45
N ILE A 234 -0.73 10.97 6.75
CA ILE A 234 0.44 10.51 7.50
C ILE A 234 -0.02 9.47 8.51
N TYR A 235 0.48 8.25 8.35
CA TYR A 235 0.31 7.17 9.31
C TYR A 235 1.64 6.90 10.00
N PHE A 236 1.61 6.51 11.26
CA PHE A 236 2.83 6.14 11.97
C PHE A 236 2.56 5.00 12.95
N ARG A 237 3.56 4.16 13.16
CA ARG A 237 3.45 3.00 14.04
C ARG A 237 4.78 2.54 14.61
N MET A 238 4.69 1.73 15.65
CA MET A 238 5.80 1.01 16.24
C MET A 238 5.60 -0.49 16.13
N VAL A 239 6.59 -1.17 15.56
CA VAL A 239 6.69 -2.63 15.52
C VAL A 239 7.76 -3.06 16.51
N SER A 240 7.44 -4.05 17.33
CA SER A 240 8.35 -4.61 18.33
C SER A 240 8.02 -6.07 18.50
N ASN A 241 8.96 -6.90 18.94
CA ASN A 241 8.68 -8.27 19.39
C ASN A 241 8.44 -8.36 20.91
N LEU A 242 8.41 -7.23 21.61
CA LEU A 242 8.33 -7.15 23.06
C LEU A 242 7.00 -7.70 23.59
N GLY A 243 7.05 -8.92 24.15
CA GLY A 243 5.86 -9.62 24.64
C GLY A 243 4.95 -10.14 23.53
N GLU A 244 5.47 -10.27 22.30
CA GLU A 244 4.76 -10.88 21.17
C GLU A 244 4.31 -12.31 21.52
N GLU A 245 5.19 -13.11 22.14
CA GLU A 245 4.88 -14.47 22.56
C GLU A 245 3.72 -14.53 23.57
N ILE A 246 3.62 -13.52 24.44
CA ILE A 246 2.53 -13.38 25.39
C ILE A 246 1.23 -13.08 24.64
N TYR A 247 1.25 -12.12 23.72
CA TYR A 247 0.06 -11.76 22.96
C TYR A 247 -0.45 -12.92 22.10
N ARG A 248 0.46 -13.62 21.42
CA ARG A 248 0.16 -14.75 20.52
C ARG A 248 -0.32 -16.01 21.24
N LEU A 249 -0.09 -16.13 22.55
CA LEU A 249 -0.63 -17.21 23.38
C LEU A 249 -2.17 -17.14 23.50
N PHE A 250 -2.75 -15.96 23.30
CA PHE A 250 -4.18 -15.73 23.39
C PHE A 250 -4.79 -15.52 22.00
N PRO A 251 -6.09 -15.83 21.80
CA PRO A 251 -6.75 -15.75 20.49
C PRO A 251 -7.10 -14.30 20.11
N PHE A 252 -6.25 -13.33 20.44
CA PHE A 252 -6.35 -11.96 19.97
C PHE A 252 -6.05 -11.89 18.46
N SER A 253 -6.47 -10.79 17.84
CA SER A 253 -6.29 -10.50 16.42
C SER A 253 -4.82 -10.53 16.06
N GLN A 254 -4.44 -11.47 15.20
CA GLN A 254 -3.07 -11.65 14.78
C GLN A 254 -2.78 -10.86 13.51
N SER A 255 -1.64 -10.17 13.50
CA SER A 255 -1.02 -9.59 12.31
C SER A 255 0.31 -10.26 12.02
N GLU A 256 0.81 -10.09 10.79
CA GLU A 256 2.10 -10.62 10.35
C GLU A 256 3.23 -10.07 11.23
N VAL A 257 3.27 -8.75 11.42
CA VAL A 257 4.18 -8.09 12.38
C VAL A 257 3.46 -7.68 13.66
N PHE A 258 4.18 -7.74 14.78
CA PHE A 258 3.64 -7.32 16.08
C PHE A 258 3.71 -5.80 16.23
N THR A 259 2.62 -5.14 15.87
CA THR A 259 2.46 -3.68 15.97
C THR A 259 1.99 -3.32 17.37
N VAL A 260 2.85 -2.69 18.17
CA VAL A 260 2.55 -2.33 19.57
C VAL A 260 1.59 -1.16 19.65
N PHE A 261 1.72 -0.22 18.71
CA PHE A 261 0.77 0.86 18.47
C PHE A 261 0.90 1.37 17.03
N GLY A 262 -0.16 2.00 16.54
CA GLY A 262 -0.19 2.59 15.21
C GLY A 262 -1.48 3.38 14.98
N THR A 263 -1.35 4.57 14.41
CA THR A 263 -2.48 5.46 14.13
C THR A 263 -2.11 6.49 13.05
N ALA A 264 -3.12 7.18 12.55
CA ALA A 264 -2.94 8.32 11.65
C ALA A 264 -2.76 9.62 12.44
N LEU A 265 -1.99 10.56 11.90
CA LEU A 265 -1.71 11.84 12.53
C LEU A 265 -2.98 12.64 12.83
N ASN A 266 -3.98 12.57 11.96
CA ASN A 266 -5.27 13.23 12.12
C ASN A 266 -6.07 12.76 13.37
N ASN A 267 -5.78 11.58 13.91
CA ASN A 267 -6.40 11.11 15.15
C ASN A 267 -5.81 11.79 16.41
N ILE A 268 -4.64 12.45 16.27
CA ILE A 268 -3.91 13.07 17.37
C ILE A 268 -3.81 14.58 17.20
N TYR A 269 -3.71 15.04 15.95
CA TYR A 269 -3.65 16.43 15.58
C TYR A 269 -4.86 16.81 14.72
N ASP A 270 -5.61 17.80 15.18
CA ASP A 270 -6.80 18.29 14.49
C ASP A 270 -6.40 19.25 13.35
N PHE A 271 -6.63 18.80 12.12
CA PHE A 271 -6.38 19.58 10.90
C PHE A 271 -7.54 20.49 10.51
N THR A 272 -8.67 20.51 11.22
CA THR A 272 -9.84 21.35 10.86
C THR A 272 -9.52 22.85 10.83
N ASN A 273 -8.50 23.29 11.57
CA ASN A 273 -8.02 24.68 11.55
C ASN A 273 -6.96 24.97 10.47
N CYS A 274 -6.51 23.94 9.73
CA CYS A 274 -5.60 24.13 8.60
C CYS A 274 -6.44 24.51 7.38
N LYS A 275 -6.48 25.79 7.02
CA LYS A 275 -7.14 26.21 5.77
C LYS A 275 -6.47 25.52 4.57
N VAL A 276 -7.27 25.17 3.58
CA VAL A 276 -6.78 24.62 2.30
C VAL A 276 -6.04 25.74 1.57
N TYR A 277 -4.72 25.65 1.48
CA TYR A 277 -3.90 26.59 0.73
C TYR A 277 -3.30 25.89 -0.48
N LYS A 278 -3.06 26.67 -1.55
CA LYS A 278 -2.23 26.25 -2.68
C LYS A 278 -0.87 25.76 -2.16
N THR A 279 -0.46 24.58 -2.59
CA THR A 279 0.78 23.93 -2.16
C THR A 279 1.98 24.86 -2.36
N SER A 280 2.67 25.16 -1.27
CA SER A 280 3.90 25.94 -1.24
C SER A 280 5.00 25.26 -0.44
N MET A 281 6.25 25.70 -0.63
CA MET A 281 7.38 25.26 0.20
C MET A 281 7.16 25.56 1.70
N SER A 282 6.44 26.63 2.03
CA SER A 282 6.05 26.97 3.41
C SER A 282 5.11 25.94 4.03
N ASP A 283 4.20 25.37 3.25
CA ASP A 283 3.20 24.42 3.75
C ASP A 283 3.86 23.10 4.14
N VAL A 284 4.73 22.55 3.29
CA VAL A 284 5.47 21.33 3.62
C VAL A 284 6.42 21.52 4.80
N LYS A 285 7.07 22.68 4.90
CA LYS A 285 7.88 23.01 6.09
C LYS A 285 7.04 23.09 7.37
N ARG A 286 5.80 23.56 7.29
CA ARG A 286 4.86 23.57 8.41
C ARG A 286 4.48 22.14 8.79
N GLU A 287 4.23 21.26 7.83
CA GLU A 287 3.93 19.86 8.09
C GLU A 287 5.09 19.13 8.76
N VAL A 288 6.33 19.37 8.32
CA VAL A 288 7.53 18.84 9.00
C VAL A 288 7.56 19.27 10.47
N LYS A 289 7.16 20.51 10.79
CA LYS A 289 7.05 20.96 12.19
C LYS A 289 5.95 20.22 12.95
N ILE A 290 4.80 19.95 12.33
CA ILE A 290 3.71 19.18 12.93
C ILE A 290 4.16 17.73 13.19
N ILE A 291 4.85 17.10 12.24
CA ILE A 291 5.44 15.76 12.38
C ILE A 291 6.43 15.74 13.55
N LYS A 292 7.34 16.72 13.63
CA LYS A 292 8.29 16.85 14.74
C LYS A 292 7.58 16.98 16.09
N ALA A 293 6.55 17.82 16.17
CA ALA A 293 5.84 18.09 17.42
C ALA A 293 4.96 16.92 17.88
N ASN A 294 4.35 16.16 16.96
CA ASN A 294 3.30 15.20 17.28
C ASN A 294 3.68 13.74 17.03
N ILE A 295 4.59 13.43 16.12
CA ILE A 295 5.00 12.05 15.81
C ILE A 295 6.36 11.75 16.43
N ILE A 296 7.35 12.61 16.18
CA ILE A 296 8.72 12.38 16.69
C ILE A 296 8.72 12.38 18.23
N SER A 297 7.97 13.28 18.86
CA SER A 297 7.83 13.31 20.33
C SER A 297 7.24 12.01 20.91
N ILE A 298 6.25 11.40 20.24
CA ILE A 298 5.67 10.11 20.62
C ILE A 298 6.70 9.00 20.45
N PHE A 299 7.42 9.00 19.33
CA PHE A 299 8.44 8.01 19.05
C PHE A 299 9.67 8.10 19.96
N ASP A 300 10.07 9.30 20.37
CA ASP A 300 11.12 9.50 21.36
C ASP A 300 10.68 9.02 22.75
N GLY A 301 9.38 9.08 23.05
CA GLY A 301 8.77 8.44 24.22
C GLY A 301 8.60 6.92 24.11
N ALA A 302 9.11 6.28 23.07
CA ALA A 302 8.96 4.84 22.82
C ALA A 302 10.28 4.17 22.43
N THR A 303 11.41 4.64 22.97
CA THR A 303 12.73 4.08 22.64
C THR A 303 13.19 2.99 23.60
N THR A 304 12.70 3.02 24.84
CA THR A 304 12.91 1.98 25.87
C THR A 304 11.58 1.46 26.41
N LEU A 305 11.60 0.29 27.07
CA LEU A 305 10.39 -0.33 27.64
C LEU A 305 9.71 0.57 28.69
N LYS A 306 10.48 1.29 29.50
CA LYS A 306 9.94 2.16 30.55
C LYS A 306 9.30 3.42 29.97
N GLU A 307 9.93 4.02 28.95
CA GLU A 307 9.36 5.17 28.25
C GLU A 307 8.08 4.77 27.51
N LEU A 308 8.09 3.63 26.82
CA LEU A 308 6.92 3.10 26.13
C LEU A 308 5.74 2.87 27.10
N ASP A 309 6.01 2.34 28.30
CA ASP A 309 5.00 2.20 29.34
C ASP A 309 4.45 3.56 29.80
N GLU A 310 5.32 4.55 30.05
CA GLU A 310 4.88 5.89 30.41
C GLU A 310 4.07 6.58 29.30
N LEU A 311 4.43 6.37 28.02
CA LEU A 311 3.69 6.87 26.87
C LEU A 311 2.31 6.24 26.74
N MET A 312 2.24 4.91 26.86
CA MET A 312 1.01 4.15 26.64
C MET A 312 0.06 4.19 27.86
N ASN A 313 0.61 4.19 29.07
CA ASN A 313 -0.14 3.99 30.30
C ASN A 313 -0.09 5.18 31.26
N GLY A 314 0.96 6.01 31.17
CA GLY A 314 1.11 7.22 31.96
C GLY A 314 0.25 8.38 31.47
N ASN A 315 0.70 9.60 31.75
CA ASN A 315 -0.04 10.83 31.45
C ASN A 315 0.74 11.82 30.57
N THR A 316 1.87 11.38 29.99
CA THR A 316 2.72 12.22 29.14
C THR A 316 2.04 12.65 27.84
N ASN A 317 1.15 11.84 27.27
CA ASN A 317 0.37 12.19 26.09
C ASN A 317 -1.08 11.64 26.18
N PRO A 318 -2.02 12.39 26.81
CA PRO A 318 -3.40 11.94 26.99
C PRO A 318 -4.15 11.69 25.68
N THR A 319 -3.85 12.46 24.63
CA THR A 319 -4.49 12.27 23.31
C THR A 319 -4.06 10.94 22.70
N PHE A 320 -2.75 10.66 22.68
CA PHE A 320 -2.23 9.38 22.21
C PHE A 320 -2.82 8.22 23.02
N LYS A 321 -2.82 8.30 24.35
CA LYS A 321 -3.41 7.28 25.23
C LYS A 321 -4.85 6.95 24.85
N ARG A 322 -5.71 7.97 24.69
CA ARG A 322 -7.12 7.78 24.28
C ARG A 322 -7.29 7.06 22.95
N THR A 323 -6.45 7.37 21.95
CA THR A 323 -6.52 6.71 20.64
C THR A 323 -6.19 5.21 20.68
N HIS A 324 -5.53 4.74 21.75
CA HIS A 324 -5.05 3.36 21.90
C HIS A 324 -5.73 2.59 23.04
N ASP A 325 -6.67 3.19 23.77
CA ASP A 325 -7.39 2.57 24.91
C ASP A 325 -8.09 1.26 24.54
N LYS A 326 -8.63 1.14 23.32
CA LYS A 326 -9.50 0.04 22.91
C LYS A 326 -8.74 -1.07 22.19
N HIS A 327 -8.21 -0.76 20.99
CA HIS A 327 -7.62 -1.75 20.11
C HIS A 327 -6.32 -2.36 20.66
N TYR A 328 -5.54 -1.54 21.39
CA TYR A 328 -4.23 -1.93 21.91
C TYR A 328 -4.25 -2.25 23.42
N ALA A 329 -5.42 -2.44 24.04
CA ALA A 329 -5.54 -2.78 25.46
C ALA A 329 -4.66 -3.98 25.88
N PRO A 330 -4.58 -5.11 25.15
CA PRO A 330 -3.67 -6.19 25.54
C PRO A 330 -2.20 -5.80 25.46
N HIS A 331 -1.79 -5.06 24.42
CA HIS A 331 -0.41 -4.57 24.25
C HIS A 331 -0.02 -3.67 25.42
N ARG A 332 -0.90 -2.73 25.79
CA ARG A 332 -0.72 -1.82 26.92
C ARG A 332 -0.50 -2.56 28.23
N LEU A 333 -1.28 -3.61 28.50
CA LEU A 333 -1.17 -4.38 29.73
C LEU A 333 0.09 -5.27 29.75
N ILE A 334 0.49 -5.83 28.60
CA ILE A 334 1.78 -6.52 28.44
C ILE A 334 2.93 -5.56 28.77
N VAL A 335 2.96 -4.39 28.13
CA VAL A 335 3.99 -3.36 28.36
C VAL A 335 4.03 -2.96 29.83
N ALA A 336 2.88 -2.68 30.46
CA ALA A 336 2.79 -2.35 31.88
C ALA A 336 3.36 -3.45 32.77
N ARG A 337 3.04 -4.72 32.47
CA ARG A 337 3.58 -5.84 33.24
C ARG A 337 5.08 -5.93 33.09
N LEU A 338 5.59 -5.89 31.86
CA LEU A 338 7.02 -6.04 31.57
C LEU A 338 7.86 -4.88 32.12
N ALA A 339 7.30 -3.67 32.16
CA ALA A 339 7.93 -2.47 32.72
C ALA A 339 7.90 -2.43 34.27
N ASP A 340 7.29 -3.41 34.93
CA ASP A 340 7.04 -3.44 36.37
C ASP A 340 6.23 -2.21 36.84
N ASN A 341 5.20 -1.83 36.06
CA ASN A 341 4.38 -0.67 36.34
C ASN A 341 3.57 -0.87 37.65
N PRO A 342 3.72 0.02 38.66
CA PRO A 342 3.03 -0.11 39.93
C PRO A 342 1.50 -0.01 39.83
N GLN A 343 0.98 0.52 38.71
CA GLN A 343 -0.45 0.64 38.44
C GLN A 343 -1.02 -0.55 37.67
N PHE A 344 -0.26 -1.63 37.46
CA PHE A 344 -0.68 -2.81 36.69
C PHE A 344 -2.09 -3.32 37.07
N GLU A 345 -2.39 -3.45 38.36
CA GLU A 345 -3.69 -3.96 38.82
C GLU A 345 -4.85 -3.02 38.46
N GLN A 346 -4.62 -1.71 38.56
CA GLN A 346 -5.60 -0.70 38.17
C GLN A 346 -5.81 -0.69 36.65
N LEU A 347 -4.73 -0.77 35.87
CA LEU A 347 -4.77 -0.84 34.42
C LEU A 347 -5.53 -2.09 33.93
N ALA A 348 -5.35 -3.24 34.59
CA ALA A 348 -6.07 -4.46 34.24
C ALA A 348 -7.60 -4.34 34.39
N ILE A 349 -8.06 -3.53 35.35
CA ILE A 349 -9.48 -3.22 35.57
C ILE A 349 -9.97 -2.21 34.54
N GLU A 350 -9.24 -1.11 34.35
CA GLU A 350 -9.60 -0.03 33.43
C GLU A 350 -9.70 -0.53 31.99
N LEU A 351 -8.68 -1.26 31.52
CA LEU A 351 -8.60 -1.74 30.14
C LEU A 351 -9.65 -2.81 29.82
N ARG A 352 -10.17 -3.52 30.83
CA ARG A 352 -11.26 -4.49 30.66
C ARG A 352 -12.53 -3.81 30.15
N THR A 353 -12.77 -2.55 30.52
CA THR A 353 -14.01 -1.84 30.18
C THR A 353 -14.20 -1.63 28.68
N PHE A 354 -13.11 -1.68 27.90
CA PHE A 354 -13.12 -1.45 26.46
C PHE A 354 -13.43 -2.68 25.60
N ALA A 355 -13.72 -3.84 26.20
CA ALA A 355 -13.92 -5.11 25.49
C ALA A 355 -15.07 -5.11 24.45
N ARG A 356 -15.92 -4.08 24.41
CA ARG A 356 -17.02 -3.94 23.42
C ARG A 356 -16.60 -3.23 22.13
N ASP A 357 -15.52 -2.46 22.15
CA ASP A 357 -15.11 -1.57 21.05
C ASP A 357 -13.64 -1.76 20.60
N ALA A 358 -13.03 -2.89 20.91
CA ALA A 358 -11.68 -3.29 20.51
C ALA A 358 -11.57 -3.81 19.06
N GLY A 359 -12.59 -3.64 18.23
CA GLY A 359 -12.62 -4.11 16.84
C GLY A 359 -12.57 -5.63 16.75
N ASN A 360 -11.61 -6.17 15.98
CA ASN A 360 -11.42 -7.62 15.84
C ASN A 360 -11.16 -8.34 17.18
N ASN A 361 -10.74 -7.61 18.21
CA ASN A 361 -10.51 -8.14 19.56
C ASN A 361 -11.75 -8.18 20.45
N ASN A 362 -12.93 -7.73 20.00
CA ASN A 362 -14.16 -7.67 20.80
C ASN A 362 -14.58 -8.99 21.44
N LYS A 363 -14.54 -10.10 20.69
CA LYS A 363 -14.91 -11.42 21.23
C LYS A 363 -13.77 -11.99 22.11
N PRO A 364 -12.51 -12.06 21.64
CA PRO A 364 -11.40 -12.54 22.45
C PRO A 364 -11.23 -11.79 23.78
N MET A 365 -11.34 -10.46 23.80
CA MET A 365 -11.24 -9.69 25.04
C MET A 365 -12.36 -10.03 26.03
N ARG A 366 -13.57 -10.31 25.57
CA ARG A 366 -14.65 -10.70 26.49
C ARG A 366 -14.44 -12.08 27.10
N GLU A 367 -13.87 -13.01 26.33
CA GLU A 367 -13.77 -14.43 26.71
C GLU A 367 -12.45 -14.78 27.42
N GLN A 368 -11.35 -14.11 27.08
CA GLN A 368 -9.99 -14.50 27.49
C GLN A 368 -9.27 -13.49 28.37
N TRP A 369 -9.82 -12.29 28.59
CA TRP A 369 -9.14 -11.25 29.36
C TRP A 369 -8.75 -11.69 30.77
N ASP A 370 -9.63 -12.39 31.49
CA ASP A 370 -9.32 -12.84 32.86
C ASP A 370 -8.19 -13.88 32.89
N ASN A 371 -8.15 -14.79 31.90
CA ASN A 371 -7.05 -15.75 31.74
C ASN A 371 -5.73 -15.05 31.39
N PHE A 372 -5.80 -14.04 30.52
CA PHE A 372 -4.67 -13.22 30.11
C PHE A 372 -4.08 -12.42 31.27
N VAL A 373 -4.92 -11.73 32.06
CA VAL A 373 -4.49 -11.01 33.27
C VAL A 373 -3.88 -11.98 34.29
N LYS A 374 -4.50 -13.15 34.49
CA LYS A 374 -3.99 -14.18 35.40
C LYS A 374 -2.59 -14.64 34.99
N TYR A 375 -2.39 -14.94 33.70
CA TYR A 375 -1.09 -15.34 33.17
C TYR A 375 -0.01 -14.26 33.38
N LEU A 376 -0.32 -13.01 33.04
CA LEU A 376 0.58 -11.88 33.29
C LEU A 376 0.95 -11.74 34.78
N ARG A 377 -0.02 -11.96 35.68
CA ARG A 377 0.18 -11.82 37.13
C ARG A 377 0.99 -12.97 37.73
N GLU A 378 0.66 -14.21 37.38
CA GLU A 378 1.17 -15.42 38.04
C GLU A 378 2.44 -15.97 37.39
N ASP A 379 2.56 -15.91 36.06
CA ASP A 379 3.62 -16.60 35.31
C ASP A 379 4.73 -15.64 34.87
N ILE A 380 4.37 -14.38 34.60
CA ILE A 380 5.32 -13.35 34.18
C ILE A 380 5.85 -12.58 35.39
N ASN A 381 7.16 -12.67 35.63
CA ASN A 381 7.88 -11.83 36.60
C ASN A 381 8.78 -10.84 35.85
N PRO A 382 8.49 -9.53 35.86
CA PRO A 382 9.24 -8.53 35.08
C PRO A 382 10.73 -8.49 35.39
N GLN A 383 11.12 -8.70 36.65
CA GLN A 383 12.50 -8.65 37.09
C GLN A 383 13.36 -9.79 36.51
N THR A 384 12.73 -10.91 36.16
CA THR A 384 13.43 -12.09 35.59
C THR A 384 13.07 -12.37 34.13
N TYR A 385 12.07 -11.66 33.57
CA TYR A 385 11.52 -11.93 32.25
C TYR A 385 12.59 -11.91 31.15
N ARG A 386 13.42 -10.85 31.09
CA ARG A 386 14.50 -10.75 30.09
C ARG A 386 15.49 -11.92 30.18
N GLN A 387 15.85 -12.35 31.40
CA GLN A 387 16.76 -13.47 31.62
C GLN A 387 16.14 -14.81 31.21
N LYS A 388 14.87 -15.03 31.56
CA LYS A 388 14.12 -16.23 31.17
C LYS A 388 13.94 -16.32 29.66
N MET A 389 13.61 -15.23 28.97
CA MET A 389 13.53 -15.22 27.50
C MET A 389 14.89 -15.49 26.85
N ALA A 390 15.99 -14.96 27.40
CA ALA A 390 17.33 -15.29 26.92
C ALA A 390 17.73 -16.74 27.19
N GLU A 391 17.23 -17.36 28.28
CA GLU A 391 17.39 -18.80 28.53
C GLU A 391 16.60 -19.65 27.54
N LEU A 392 15.32 -19.32 27.32
CA LEU A 392 14.47 -19.98 26.33
C LEU A 392 15.12 -19.96 24.94
N LYS A 393 15.56 -18.78 24.48
CA LYS A 393 16.22 -18.66 23.16
C LYS A 393 17.52 -19.46 23.08
N ARG A 394 18.28 -19.60 24.19
CA ARG A 394 19.45 -20.49 24.24
C ARG A 394 19.06 -21.96 24.14
N GLN A 395 17.97 -22.40 24.79
CA GLN A 395 17.48 -23.77 24.66
C GLN A 395 17.01 -24.08 23.23
N GLU A 396 16.34 -23.13 22.57
CA GLU A 396 15.92 -23.26 21.17
C GLU A 396 17.13 -23.34 20.23
N GLN A 397 18.16 -22.50 20.42
CA GLN A 397 19.41 -22.58 19.66
C GLN A 397 20.15 -23.90 19.86
N GLN A 398 20.16 -24.43 21.09
CA GLN A 398 20.75 -25.74 21.38
C GLN A 398 19.97 -26.87 20.70
N ALA A 399 18.63 -26.84 20.74
CA ALA A 399 17.78 -27.81 20.07
C ALA A 399 17.99 -27.78 18.55
N GLU A 400 18.11 -26.59 17.96
CA GLU A 400 18.44 -26.45 16.54
C GLU A 400 19.84 -26.99 16.24
N ALA A 401 20.86 -26.70 17.06
CA ALA A 401 22.20 -27.24 16.87
C ALA A 401 22.22 -28.78 16.92
N ILE A 402 21.46 -29.39 17.85
CA ILE A 402 21.28 -30.85 17.91
C ILE A 402 20.64 -31.37 16.62
N ARG A 403 19.59 -30.71 16.11
CA ARG A 403 18.94 -31.08 14.85
C ARG A 403 19.91 -31.01 13.67
N ILE A 404 20.71 -29.95 13.58
CA ILE A 404 21.72 -29.76 12.54
C ILE A 404 22.78 -30.87 12.61
N ASN A 405 23.26 -31.20 13.82
CA ASN A 405 24.21 -32.29 14.01
C ASN A 405 23.63 -33.65 13.59
N ALA A 406 22.35 -33.89 13.88
CA ALA A 406 21.65 -35.10 13.44
C ALA A 406 21.56 -35.18 11.90
N LEU A 407 21.24 -34.07 11.22
CA LEU A 407 21.26 -33.99 9.76
C LEU A 407 22.67 -34.25 9.20
N GLN A 408 23.69 -33.68 9.82
CA GLN A 408 25.08 -33.90 9.40
C GLN A 408 25.48 -35.36 9.54
N ALA A 409 25.14 -36.01 10.65
CA ALA A 409 25.42 -37.43 10.87
C ALA A 409 24.64 -38.35 9.91
N GLN A 410 23.40 -38.00 9.59
CA GLN A 410 22.53 -38.82 8.74
C GLN A 410 22.90 -38.71 7.25
N PHE A 411 23.19 -37.51 6.77
CA PHE A 411 23.37 -37.23 5.33
C PHE A 411 24.81 -36.96 4.91
N ASN A 412 25.73 -36.80 5.87
CA ASN A 412 27.16 -36.54 5.64
C ASN A 412 27.43 -35.48 4.54
N PRO A 413 26.86 -34.27 4.63
CA PRO A 413 27.10 -33.21 3.67
C PRO A 413 28.59 -32.82 3.66
N GLN A 414 29.14 -32.60 2.47
CA GLN A 414 30.55 -32.31 2.25
C GLN A 414 30.87 -30.81 2.38
N THR A 415 29.85 -29.95 2.30
CA THR A 415 30.01 -28.50 2.40
C THR A 415 29.03 -27.88 3.40
N PRO A 416 29.37 -26.70 4.00
CA PRO A 416 28.42 -25.94 4.80
C PRO A 416 27.15 -25.57 4.04
N GLU A 417 27.26 -25.34 2.73
CA GLU A 417 26.13 -24.99 1.87
C GLU A 417 25.16 -26.18 1.71
N GLU A 418 25.67 -27.39 1.52
CA GLU A 418 24.85 -28.62 1.50
C GLU A 418 24.14 -28.84 2.84
N LEU A 419 24.83 -28.63 3.96
CA LEU A 419 24.23 -28.74 5.29
C LEU A 419 23.14 -27.68 5.51
N MET A 420 23.37 -26.43 5.09
CA MET A 420 22.36 -25.36 5.18
C MET A 420 21.16 -25.64 4.27
N ASN A 421 21.39 -26.20 3.08
CA ASN A 421 20.32 -26.64 2.20
C ASN A 421 19.45 -27.69 2.89
N LEU A 422 20.04 -28.73 3.50
CA LEU A 422 19.31 -29.72 4.29
C LEU A 422 18.56 -29.09 5.47
N ALA A 423 19.21 -28.18 6.19
CA ALA A 423 18.62 -27.49 7.34
C ALA A 423 17.38 -26.67 6.98
N SER A 424 17.39 -26.08 5.79
CA SER A 424 16.33 -25.24 5.23
C SER A 424 15.13 -26.02 4.67
N GLN A 425 15.14 -27.36 4.76
CA GLN A 425 14.07 -28.21 4.26
C GLN A 425 13.09 -28.60 5.39
N TRP A 426 11.82 -28.74 5.04
CA TRP A 426 10.77 -29.28 5.90
C TRP A 426 10.11 -30.47 5.23
N HIS A 427 10.15 -31.61 5.92
CA HIS A 427 9.48 -32.84 5.48
C HIS A 427 8.06 -32.85 6.03
N ASP A 428 7.07 -32.80 5.13
CA ASP A 428 5.66 -32.93 5.48
C ASP A 428 5.30 -34.42 5.59
N PRO A 429 5.03 -34.94 6.81
CA PRO A 429 4.72 -36.35 7.01
C PRO A 429 3.35 -36.76 6.44
N LYS A 430 2.45 -35.81 6.13
CA LYS A 430 1.12 -36.12 5.58
C LYS A 430 1.14 -36.29 4.07
N THR A 431 1.87 -35.42 3.38
CA THR A 431 1.94 -35.42 1.91
C THR A 431 3.17 -36.16 1.37
N HIS A 432 4.11 -36.52 2.24
CA HIS A 432 5.41 -37.09 1.87
C HIS A 432 6.18 -36.19 0.88
N LEU A 433 6.04 -34.88 1.06
CA LEU A 433 6.72 -33.85 0.29
C LEU A 433 7.81 -33.19 1.14
N ILE A 434 8.84 -32.68 0.46
CA ILE A 434 9.88 -31.85 1.04
C ILE A 434 9.69 -30.42 0.54
N TRP A 435 9.46 -29.50 1.46
CA TRP A 435 9.26 -28.09 1.22
C TRP A 435 10.52 -27.30 1.56
N GLN A 436 10.77 -26.22 0.82
CA GLN A 436 11.64 -25.15 1.33
C GLN A 436 10.97 -24.45 2.51
N ARG A 437 11.71 -24.24 3.60
CA ARG A 437 11.24 -23.45 4.77
C ARG A 437 11.17 -21.96 4.44
N CYS A 438 12.11 -21.49 3.63
CA CYS A 438 12.24 -20.10 3.20
C CYS A 438 11.56 -19.89 1.86
N CYS A 439 10.94 -18.72 1.66
CA CYS A 439 10.66 -18.25 0.31
C CYS A 439 11.98 -17.85 -0.37
N ILE A 440 11.99 -17.82 -1.71
CA ILE A 440 13.10 -17.25 -2.46
C ILE A 440 13.33 -15.79 -2.00
N GLY A 441 14.60 -15.42 -1.80
CA GLY A 441 15.03 -14.14 -1.19
C GLY A 441 15.36 -14.24 0.30
N GLN A 442 14.80 -15.22 1.01
CA GLN A 442 15.03 -15.44 2.44
C GLN A 442 16.10 -16.51 2.69
N GLN A 443 16.63 -16.53 3.92
CA GLN A 443 17.60 -17.53 4.37
C GLN A 443 17.16 -18.18 5.68
N TRP A 444 17.43 -19.48 5.84
CA TRP A 444 17.27 -20.17 7.11
C TRP A 444 18.57 -20.01 7.91
N ARG A 445 18.48 -19.44 9.11
CA ARG A 445 19.64 -19.27 9.99
C ARG A 445 19.22 -19.46 11.45
N ASN A 446 19.91 -20.35 12.15
CA ASN A 446 19.74 -20.59 13.59
C ASN A 446 18.27 -20.83 14.01
N GLY A 447 17.52 -21.62 13.23
CA GLY A 447 16.13 -21.95 13.56
C GLY A 447 15.11 -20.88 13.12
N GLU A 448 15.56 -19.79 12.52
CA GLU A 448 14.72 -18.67 12.11
C GLU A 448 14.87 -18.37 10.61
N VAL A 449 13.81 -17.83 10.00
CA VAL A 449 13.86 -17.27 8.65
C VAL A 449 14.32 -15.81 8.77
N ILE A 450 15.33 -15.42 8.00
CA ILE A 450 15.85 -14.05 7.95
C ILE A 450 15.79 -13.51 6.52
N GLY A 451 15.77 -12.18 6.40
CA GLY A 451 15.66 -11.48 5.12
C GLY A 451 14.21 -11.36 4.63
N ASN A 452 14.05 -10.61 3.54
CA ASN A 452 12.75 -10.38 2.91
C ASN A 452 12.52 -11.40 1.80
N SER A 453 11.26 -11.77 1.59
CA SER A 453 10.89 -12.56 0.42
C SER A 453 11.00 -11.72 -0.85
N GLN A 454 11.36 -12.36 -1.95
CA GLN A 454 11.40 -11.71 -3.26
C GLN A 454 10.15 -12.06 -4.05
N LYS A 455 9.48 -11.04 -4.60
CA LYS A 455 8.45 -11.23 -5.62
C LYS A 455 9.14 -11.39 -6.98
N LEU A 456 8.84 -12.48 -7.67
CA LEU A 456 9.37 -12.81 -8.99
C LEU A 456 8.25 -12.74 -10.03
N SER A 457 8.56 -12.25 -11.21
CA SER A 457 7.74 -12.43 -12.42
C SER A 457 7.83 -13.86 -12.92
N TRP A 458 6.86 -14.32 -13.70
CA TRP A 458 6.86 -15.68 -14.25
C TRP A 458 8.15 -16.04 -15.01
N LYS A 459 8.69 -15.10 -15.79
CA LYS A 459 9.97 -15.26 -16.51
C LYS A 459 11.15 -15.49 -15.55
N GLU A 460 11.18 -14.78 -14.43
CA GLU A 460 12.22 -14.97 -13.40
C GLU A 460 12.06 -16.32 -12.69
N VAL A 461 10.82 -16.78 -12.47
CA VAL A 461 10.56 -18.12 -11.91
C VAL A 461 11.06 -19.23 -12.83
N LEU A 462 10.81 -19.15 -14.13
CA LEU A 462 11.32 -20.14 -15.10
C LEU A 462 12.85 -20.18 -15.08
N LYS A 463 13.50 -19.01 -15.14
CA LYS A 463 14.95 -18.91 -15.07
C LYS A 463 15.50 -19.49 -13.75
N LEU A 464 14.82 -19.26 -12.64
CA LEU A 464 15.18 -19.80 -11.33
C LEU A 464 15.10 -21.34 -11.33
N LEU A 465 14.07 -21.93 -11.90
CA LEU A 465 13.89 -23.39 -11.97
C LEU A 465 14.92 -24.09 -12.89
N GLU A 466 15.50 -23.38 -13.85
CA GLU A 466 16.58 -23.89 -14.73
C GLU A 466 17.95 -23.99 -14.02
N GLU A 467 18.14 -23.31 -12.88
CA GLU A 467 19.41 -23.33 -12.17
C GLU A 467 19.69 -24.72 -11.56
N LEU A 468 20.93 -25.22 -11.72
CA LEU A 468 21.32 -26.56 -11.25
C LEU A 468 21.01 -26.80 -9.76
N LYS A 469 21.11 -25.77 -8.91
CA LYS A 469 20.81 -25.86 -7.47
C LYS A 469 19.33 -26.13 -7.17
N HIS A 470 18.45 -25.89 -8.13
CA HIS A 470 17.01 -26.13 -8.07
C HIS A 470 16.59 -27.41 -8.81
N THR A 471 17.53 -28.23 -9.28
CA THR A 471 17.22 -29.54 -9.88
C THR A 471 16.38 -30.40 -8.94
N GLY A 472 15.26 -30.92 -9.45
CA GLY A 472 14.31 -31.74 -8.70
C GLY A 472 13.31 -30.95 -7.85
N TRP A 473 13.47 -29.63 -7.73
CA TRP A 473 12.46 -28.75 -7.14
C TRP A 473 11.46 -28.30 -8.20
N ARG A 474 10.22 -28.07 -7.77
CA ARG A 474 9.14 -27.54 -8.62
C ARG A 474 8.26 -26.59 -7.84
N LEU A 475 7.39 -25.89 -8.56
CA LEU A 475 6.28 -25.18 -7.95
C LEU A 475 5.27 -26.16 -7.35
N PRO A 476 4.62 -25.79 -6.24
CA PRO A 476 3.56 -26.58 -5.67
C PRO A 476 2.29 -26.51 -6.52
N SER A 477 1.44 -27.53 -6.40
CA SER A 477 0.09 -27.50 -6.95
C SER A 477 -0.88 -26.79 -6.00
N LEU A 478 -2.04 -26.41 -6.51
CA LEU A 478 -3.10 -25.81 -5.68
C LEU A 478 -3.53 -26.73 -4.52
N ASP A 479 -3.62 -28.03 -4.76
CA ASP A 479 -4.08 -28.99 -3.74
C ASP A 479 -3.00 -29.25 -2.68
N GLU A 480 -1.73 -29.20 -3.08
CA GLU A 480 -0.60 -29.22 -2.15
C GLU A 480 -0.62 -27.99 -1.24
N LEU A 481 -0.86 -26.78 -1.78
CA LEU A 481 -0.95 -25.57 -0.97
C LEU A 481 -2.15 -25.56 -0.02
N LYS A 482 -3.32 -26.06 -0.44
CA LYS A 482 -4.53 -26.11 0.41
C LYS A 482 -4.35 -26.99 1.65
N THR A 483 -3.58 -28.08 1.51
CA THR A 483 -3.32 -29.02 2.61
C THR A 483 -2.13 -28.62 3.47
N LEU A 484 -1.35 -27.64 3.01
CA LEU A 484 -0.16 -27.16 3.66
C LEU A 484 -0.48 -26.37 4.93
N ARG A 485 0.20 -26.73 6.02
CA ARG A 485 0.15 -26.00 7.29
C ARG A 485 1.58 -25.77 7.77
N PHE A 486 2.08 -24.55 7.61
CA PHE A 486 3.32 -24.15 8.26
C PHE A 486 3.00 -23.75 9.68
N THR A 487 3.58 -24.46 10.64
CA THR A 487 3.49 -24.10 12.06
C THR A 487 4.82 -23.52 12.52
N LYS A 488 4.75 -22.40 13.23
CA LYS A 488 5.85 -21.83 13.98
C LYS A 488 5.65 -22.22 15.44
N ARG A 489 6.59 -22.97 15.99
CA ARG A 489 6.61 -23.25 17.43
C ARG A 489 7.10 -22.00 18.17
N ILE A 490 6.31 -21.54 19.14
CA ILE A 490 6.62 -20.37 19.95
C ILE A 490 6.76 -20.82 21.40
N GLY A 491 7.93 -20.61 21.99
CA GLY A 491 8.12 -20.81 23.42
C GLY A 491 7.58 -19.63 24.24
N TYR A 492 7.05 -19.92 25.41
CA TYR A 492 6.59 -18.92 26.38
C TYR A 492 6.93 -19.33 27.81
N ILE A 493 6.97 -18.34 28.69
CA ILE A 493 7.29 -18.54 30.11
C ILE A 493 6.07 -19.11 30.84
N THR A 494 6.31 -20.06 31.74
CA THR A 494 5.32 -20.47 32.74
C THR A 494 5.90 -20.33 34.14
N LYS A 495 5.03 -20.44 35.16
CA LYS A 495 5.48 -20.53 36.56
C LYS A 495 6.45 -21.67 36.84
N ASN A 496 6.40 -22.75 36.03
CA ASN A 496 7.18 -23.97 36.20
C ASN A 496 8.38 -24.08 35.24
N GLY A 497 8.62 -23.08 34.38
CA GLY A 497 9.69 -23.12 33.38
C GLY A 497 9.26 -22.52 32.05
N PHE A 498 9.34 -23.30 30.99
CA PHE A 498 8.92 -22.92 29.64
C PHE A 498 7.93 -23.95 29.09
N ASP A 499 7.01 -23.48 28.27
CA ASP A 499 6.12 -24.33 27.49
C ASP A 499 6.03 -23.76 26.05
N TYR A 500 5.35 -24.48 25.15
CA TYR A 500 5.33 -24.14 23.74
C TYR A 500 3.94 -24.31 23.14
N PHE A 501 3.57 -23.39 22.24
CA PHE A 501 2.40 -23.54 21.38
C PHE A 501 2.79 -23.44 19.91
N GLU A 502 1.89 -23.90 19.04
CA GLU A 502 2.08 -23.82 17.59
C GLU A 502 1.21 -22.71 17.00
N LEU A 503 1.86 -21.76 16.33
CA LEU A 503 1.18 -20.74 15.53
C LEU A 503 1.13 -21.22 14.08
N THR A 504 -0.06 -21.46 13.55
CA THR A 504 -0.23 -21.80 12.14
C THR A 504 -0.20 -20.54 11.28
N GLN A 505 0.58 -20.55 10.21
CA GLN A 505 0.53 -19.48 9.21
C GLN A 505 -0.83 -19.53 8.50
N THR A 506 -1.60 -18.46 8.68
CA THR A 506 -2.99 -18.36 8.20
C THR A 506 -3.12 -17.83 6.79
N ASN A 507 -2.12 -17.10 6.26
CA ASN A 507 -2.13 -16.57 4.90
C ASN A 507 -0.73 -16.64 4.27
N PHE A 508 -0.66 -17.03 3.00
CA PHE A 508 0.51 -16.83 2.13
C PHE A 508 0.09 -16.80 0.65
N TYR A 509 0.82 -16.03 -0.15
CA TYR A 509 0.65 -15.93 -1.62
C TYR A 509 1.80 -16.63 -2.31
N GLN A 510 1.55 -17.53 -3.28
CA GLN A 510 2.63 -18.24 -3.97
C GLN A 510 2.31 -18.51 -5.44
N TRP A 511 3.36 -18.53 -6.27
CA TRP A 511 3.29 -19.06 -7.62
C TRP A 511 2.97 -20.55 -7.63
N ILE A 512 2.04 -20.96 -8.50
CA ILE A 512 1.74 -22.35 -8.84
C ILE A 512 1.62 -22.53 -10.35
N VAL A 513 1.61 -23.79 -10.80
CA VAL A 513 1.20 -24.15 -12.17
C VAL A 513 -0.08 -24.98 -12.09
N ARG A 514 -1.12 -24.57 -12.81
CA ARG A 514 -2.36 -25.35 -12.96
C ARG A 514 -2.66 -25.50 -14.44
N LEU A 515 -2.69 -26.75 -14.94
CA LEU A 515 -3.02 -27.05 -16.35
C LEU A 515 -2.21 -26.19 -17.33
N ASP A 516 -0.91 -26.07 -17.10
CA ASP A 516 0.04 -25.28 -17.90
C ASP A 516 -0.19 -23.75 -17.89
N GLU A 517 -1.09 -23.24 -17.04
CA GLU A 517 -1.27 -21.80 -16.83
C GLU A 517 -0.56 -21.33 -15.54
N PRO A 518 0.27 -20.27 -15.61
CA PRO A 518 0.93 -19.71 -14.44
C PRO A 518 -0.04 -18.85 -13.62
N LEU A 519 -0.13 -19.15 -12.33
CA LEU A 519 -1.05 -18.49 -11.40
C LEU A 519 -0.32 -18.06 -10.12
N ILE A 520 -0.76 -16.96 -9.53
CA ILE A 520 -0.51 -16.66 -8.12
C ILE A 520 -1.76 -17.04 -7.34
N VAL A 521 -1.55 -17.78 -6.26
CA VAL A 521 -2.64 -18.15 -5.35
C VAL A 521 -2.34 -17.68 -3.94
N GLY A 522 -3.24 -16.86 -3.40
CA GLY A 522 -3.37 -16.59 -1.98
C GLY A 522 -4.19 -17.68 -1.31
N VAL A 523 -3.61 -18.40 -0.36
CA VAL A 523 -4.30 -19.44 0.41
C VAL A 523 -4.53 -18.96 1.83
N THR A 524 -5.79 -18.99 2.25
CA THR A 524 -6.20 -18.75 3.63
C THR A 524 -6.38 -20.08 4.36
N ASN A 525 -5.52 -20.34 5.35
CA ASN A 525 -5.57 -21.50 6.21
C ASN A 525 -6.45 -21.23 7.43
N VAL A 526 -7.72 -21.59 7.34
CA VAL A 526 -8.67 -21.57 8.47
C VAL A 526 -9.29 -22.93 8.67
N ASP A 527 -9.69 -23.21 9.92
CA ASP A 527 -10.49 -24.38 10.26
C ASP A 527 -11.94 -24.12 9.88
N ASN A 528 -12.55 -25.02 9.09
CA ASN A 528 -13.91 -24.90 8.51
C ASN A 528 -14.08 -23.67 7.59
N PRO A 529 -13.39 -23.65 6.42
CA PRO A 529 -13.43 -22.51 5.50
C PRO A 529 -14.84 -22.22 4.98
N THR A 530 -15.15 -20.93 4.86
CA THR A 530 -16.34 -20.40 4.20
C THR A 530 -16.05 -20.07 2.73
N ILE A 531 -17.07 -19.61 1.98
CA ILE A 531 -16.89 -19.14 0.60
C ILE A 531 -15.91 -17.95 0.50
N TYR A 532 -15.70 -17.20 1.58
CA TYR A 532 -14.78 -16.05 1.62
C TYR A 532 -13.33 -16.46 1.86
N ASP A 533 -13.10 -17.71 2.28
CA ASP A 533 -11.78 -18.30 2.49
C ASP A 533 -11.30 -19.08 1.26
N ALA A 534 -12.04 -18.98 0.15
CA ALA A 534 -11.63 -19.56 -1.11
C ALA A 534 -10.28 -18.97 -1.55
N PRO A 535 -9.38 -19.80 -2.13
CA PRO A 535 -8.10 -19.30 -2.61
C PRO A 535 -8.29 -18.14 -3.58
N ARG A 536 -7.60 -17.04 -3.35
CA ARG A 536 -7.59 -15.89 -4.26
C ARG A 536 -6.63 -16.20 -5.39
N VAL A 537 -7.14 -16.30 -6.61
CA VAL A 537 -6.35 -16.65 -7.79
C VAL A 537 -6.18 -15.41 -8.66
N GLN A 538 -4.94 -15.11 -9.02
CA GLN A 538 -4.58 -14.11 -10.02
C GLN A 538 -3.76 -14.80 -11.12
N ASP A 539 -4.00 -14.43 -12.37
CA ASP A 539 -3.33 -15.02 -13.52
C ASP A 539 -2.70 -13.94 -14.41
N ILE A 540 -1.70 -14.36 -15.17
CA ILE A 540 -0.91 -13.45 -16.01
C ILE A 540 -1.68 -12.91 -17.22
N LYS A 541 -2.83 -13.51 -17.59
CA LYS A 541 -3.65 -13.03 -18.71
C LYS A 541 -4.35 -11.73 -18.34
N ASN A 542 -4.75 -11.62 -17.07
CA ASN A 542 -5.40 -10.44 -16.52
C ASN A 542 -4.41 -9.36 -16.07
N ASP A 543 -3.19 -9.76 -15.68
CA ASP A 543 -2.12 -8.83 -15.30
C ASP A 543 -0.76 -9.33 -15.83
N PRO A 544 -0.22 -8.75 -16.93
CA PRO A 544 1.05 -9.16 -17.50
C PRO A 544 2.26 -8.79 -16.61
N ASN A 545 2.09 -7.87 -15.66
CA ASN A 545 3.13 -7.41 -14.74
C ASN A 545 3.08 -8.14 -13.39
N LEU A 546 2.23 -9.16 -13.28
CA LEU A 546 2.00 -9.93 -12.07
C LEU A 546 3.30 -10.53 -11.51
N LYS A 547 3.58 -10.27 -10.22
CA LYS A 547 4.72 -10.84 -9.48
C LYS A 547 4.25 -11.48 -8.19
N GLY A 548 4.87 -12.61 -7.85
CA GLY A 548 4.48 -13.44 -6.72
C GLY A 548 5.67 -14.05 -5.99
N TYR A 549 5.42 -14.52 -4.77
CA TYR A 549 6.45 -15.23 -4.01
C TYR A 549 6.61 -16.66 -4.52
N VAL A 550 7.82 -17.19 -4.35
CA VAL A 550 8.16 -18.56 -4.73
C VAL A 550 8.63 -19.32 -3.50
N ARG A 551 8.02 -20.49 -3.27
CA ARG A 551 8.50 -21.51 -2.36
C ARG A 551 8.40 -22.84 -3.08
N LEU A 552 9.51 -23.57 -3.15
CA LEU A 552 9.57 -24.79 -3.93
C LEU A 552 9.26 -26.03 -3.08
N VAL A 553 8.79 -27.06 -3.77
CA VAL A 553 8.51 -28.39 -3.22
C VAL A 553 9.14 -29.47 -4.10
N LYS A 554 9.45 -30.62 -3.51
CA LYS A 554 9.88 -31.84 -4.22
C LYS A 554 9.35 -33.10 -3.53
N SER A 555 9.29 -34.21 -4.26
CA SER A 555 8.92 -35.50 -3.70
C SER A 555 10.07 -36.12 -2.91
N VAL A 556 9.75 -36.91 -1.88
CA VAL A 556 10.72 -37.83 -1.25
C VAL A 556 11.02 -38.92 -2.28
N SER A 557 12.27 -39.00 -2.75
CA SER A 557 12.76 -39.98 -3.71
C SER A 557 12.77 -41.40 -3.17
#